data_AF-A0A7Y2T4Y0-F1
#
_entry.id   AF-A0A7Y2T4Y0-F1
#
_cell.length_a   1.000
_cell.length_b   1.000
_cell.length_c   1.000
_cell.angle_alpha   90.00
_cell.angle_beta   90.00
_cell.angle_gamma   90.00
#
_symmetry.space_group_name_H-M   'P 1'
#
loop_
_entity.id
_entity.type
_entity.pdbx_description
1 polymer ?
#
loop_
_entity_poly.entity_id
_entity_poly.type
_entity_poly.pdbx_seq_one_letter_code
_entity_poly.pdbx_strand_id
1 'polypeptide(L)'
;MDSQNKCPEIRLKPETLEQYSLPDIGYPLSVGDFEAALSNGGDLPWAVYLCRLQERMQDGESDWKSDEVAVDRLTQLVTPDDSREVIVAAGEEWWLEFGPVDLDQEIVTFQRQGELIAALAPREDGALRVAVYRPLDARSASSLIKLGQKPHPEGGVCMRENNWEYTLDASAALGCVYASEGGKSYLSYWQKGIGVEHDGTEIPEWRAKLRLQSRPASRGATEVGVYYSLSGSEY
;
A
#
# COMPACT_ATOMS: atom_id res chain seq x y z
N MET A 1 17.78 10.89 20.54
CA MET A 1 18.81 11.60 19.77
C MET A 1 19.07 10.72 18.55
N ASP A 2 18.20 10.79 17.57
CA ASP A 2 18.35 10.11 16.28
C ASP A 2 17.84 11.07 15.20
N SER A 3 18.75 11.92 14.74
CA SER A 3 18.60 12.61 13.46
C SER A 3 18.96 11.58 12.37
N GLN A 4 18.17 10.51 12.23
CA GLN A 4 18.42 9.46 11.23
C GLN A 4 17.84 9.88 9.88
N ASN A 5 18.73 10.10 8.91
CA ASN A 5 18.50 10.12 7.47
C ASN A 5 17.16 10.71 6.99
N LYS A 6 16.94 12.02 7.19
CA LYS A 6 15.96 12.72 6.34
C LYS A 6 16.51 12.79 4.92
N CYS A 7 15.87 12.05 4.01
CA CYS A 7 16.06 12.23 2.57
C CYS A 7 15.91 13.74 2.25
N PRO A 8 16.82 14.35 1.48
CA PRO A 8 16.68 15.75 1.14
C PRO A 8 15.36 15.99 0.41
N GLU A 9 14.73 17.13 0.67
CA GLU A 9 13.47 17.50 0.04
C GLU A 9 13.71 18.58 -1.02
N ILE A 10 13.07 18.39 -2.17
CA ILE A 10 13.10 19.33 -3.28
C ILE A 10 11.73 19.98 -3.38
N ARG A 11 11.72 21.31 -3.54
CA ARG A 11 10.53 22.07 -3.91
C ARG A 11 10.47 22.16 -5.43
N LEU A 12 9.41 21.58 -6.01
CA LEU A 12 9.15 21.72 -7.44
C LEU A 12 8.79 23.17 -7.77
N LYS A 13 9.08 23.61 -8.99
CA LYS A 13 8.73 24.95 -9.44
C LYS A 13 7.20 25.11 -9.52
N PRO A 14 6.64 26.31 -9.29
CA PRO A 14 5.20 26.55 -9.37
C PRO A 14 4.57 26.09 -10.69
N GLU A 15 5.27 26.29 -11.81
CA GLU A 15 4.76 25.90 -13.14
C GLU A 15 4.65 24.37 -13.28
N THR A 16 5.58 23.62 -12.67
CA THR A 16 5.53 22.15 -12.63
C THR A 16 4.40 21.66 -11.75
N LEU A 17 4.21 22.28 -10.58
CA LEU A 17 3.12 21.94 -9.67
C LEU A 17 1.77 22.15 -10.35
N GLU A 18 1.59 23.28 -11.05
CA GLU A 18 0.38 23.58 -11.80
C GLU A 18 0.18 22.60 -12.97
N GLN A 19 1.20 22.41 -13.81
CA GLN A 19 1.15 21.52 -14.99
C GLN A 19 0.71 20.11 -14.63
N TYR A 20 1.21 19.56 -13.53
CA TYR A 20 0.94 18.19 -13.10
C TYR A 20 -0.12 18.10 -12.01
N SER A 21 -0.71 19.23 -11.58
CA SER A 21 -1.69 19.30 -10.49
C SER A 21 -1.19 18.67 -9.18
N LEU A 22 0.08 18.91 -8.86
CA LEU A 22 0.77 18.42 -7.67
C LEU A 22 0.64 19.44 -6.52
N PRO A 23 0.50 18.99 -5.26
CA PRO A 23 0.47 19.89 -4.11
C PRO A 23 1.86 20.51 -3.85
N ASP A 24 1.87 21.73 -3.29
CA ASP A 24 3.09 22.44 -2.89
C ASP A 24 3.64 21.91 -1.56
N ILE A 25 4.32 20.77 -1.64
CA ILE A 25 5.02 20.12 -0.53
C ILE A 25 6.51 19.92 -0.87
N GLY A 26 7.30 19.56 0.14
CA GLY A 26 8.64 19.04 -0.09
C GLY A 26 8.56 17.62 -0.63
N TYR A 27 9.19 17.36 -1.78
CA TYR A 27 9.26 16.04 -2.39
C TYR A 27 10.60 15.39 -2.04
N PRO A 28 10.61 14.25 -1.34
CA PRO A 28 11.85 13.57 -0.96
C PRO A 28 12.54 12.99 -2.18
N LEU A 29 13.84 13.27 -2.35
CA LEU A 29 14.67 12.74 -3.42
C LEU A 29 16.13 12.64 -2.95
N SER A 30 16.76 11.48 -3.11
CA SER A 30 18.17 11.34 -2.78
C SER A 30 19.05 12.06 -3.81
N VAL A 31 20.30 12.35 -3.44
CA VAL A 31 21.28 12.93 -4.38
C VAL A 31 21.53 11.99 -5.56
N GLY A 32 21.61 10.67 -5.31
CA GLY A 32 21.81 9.68 -6.36
C GLY A 32 20.63 9.62 -7.34
N ASP A 33 19.40 9.64 -6.82
CA ASP A 33 18.18 9.66 -7.65
C ASP A 33 18.10 10.95 -8.49
N PHE A 34 18.55 12.08 -7.93
CA PHE A 34 18.62 13.35 -8.65
C PHE A 34 19.65 13.32 -9.79
N GLU A 35 20.85 12.79 -9.55
CA GLU A 35 21.89 12.63 -10.57
C GLU A 35 21.45 11.67 -11.69
N ALA A 36 20.73 10.60 -11.35
CA ALA A 36 20.15 9.68 -12.32
C ALA A 36 19.09 10.37 -13.20
N ALA A 37 18.21 11.19 -12.61
CA ALA A 37 17.20 11.94 -13.36
C ALA A 37 17.83 12.95 -14.33
N LEU A 38 18.90 13.64 -13.92
CA LEU A 38 19.66 14.54 -14.80
C LEU A 38 20.29 13.79 -15.98
N SER A 39 20.75 12.57 -15.75
CA SER A 39 21.36 11.71 -16.78
C SER A 39 20.31 11.17 -17.77
N ASN A 40 19.04 11.06 -17.36
CA ASN A 40 17.93 10.58 -18.18
C ASN A 40 17.17 11.72 -18.89
N GLY A 41 17.88 12.72 -19.40
CA GLY A 41 17.28 13.82 -20.17
C GLY A 41 16.47 14.83 -19.34
N GLY A 42 16.51 14.76 -18.01
CA GLY A 42 15.79 15.67 -17.12
C GLY A 42 14.30 15.34 -16.94
N ASP A 43 13.86 14.16 -17.36
CA ASP A 43 12.52 13.67 -17.07
C ASP A 43 12.33 13.53 -15.55
N LEU A 44 11.17 13.98 -15.07
CA LEU A 44 10.89 13.98 -13.64
C LEU A 44 10.66 12.54 -13.16
N PRO A 45 11.38 12.08 -12.12
CA PRO A 45 11.35 10.68 -11.70
C PRO A 45 10.10 10.39 -10.84
N TRP A 46 8.91 10.44 -11.44
CA TRP A 46 7.63 10.31 -10.73
C TRP A 46 7.52 9.06 -9.87
N ALA A 47 8.02 7.92 -10.37
CA ALA A 47 8.04 6.66 -9.61
C ALA A 47 8.94 6.75 -8.36
N VAL A 48 10.05 7.49 -8.44
CA VAL A 48 10.93 7.71 -7.27
C VAL A 48 10.24 8.59 -6.25
N TYR A 49 9.66 9.72 -6.66
CA TYR A 49 8.90 10.57 -5.74
C TYR A 49 7.76 9.81 -5.08
N LEU A 50 7.05 8.98 -5.85
CA LEU A 50 6.01 8.09 -5.32
C LEU A 50 6.58 7.17 -4.24
N CYS A 51 7.62 6.39 -4.54
CA CYS A 51 8.22 5.45 -3.58
C CYS A 51 8.71 6.15 -2.31
N ARG A 52 9.40 7.29 -2.44
CA ARG A 52 9.93 8.05 -1.29
C ARG A 52 8.82 8.66 -0.44
N LEU A 53 7.70 9.05 -1.03
CA LEU A 53 6.51 9.47 -0.26
C LEU A 53 5.84 8.28 0.44
N GLN A 54 5.79 7.10 -0.18
CA GLN A 54 5.31 5.88 0.50
C GLN A 54 6.17 5.56 1.73
N GLU A 55 7.49 5.71 1.63
CA GLU A 55 8.44 5.57 2.75
C GLU A 55 8.18 6.62 3.85
N ARG A 56 7.99 7.88 3.47
CA ARG A 56 7.66 8.96 4.42
C ARG A 56 6.33 8.70 5.14
N MET A 57 5.31 8.28 4.41
CA MET A 57 3.98 7.97 4.96
C MET A 57 4.03 6.83 5.96
N GLN A 58 4.93 5.85 5.82
CA GLN A 58 5.01 4.71 6.74
C GLN A 58 5.33 5.14 8.19
N ASP A 59 5.95 6.30 8.40
CA ASP A 59 6.22 6.80 9.74
C ASP A 59 4.91 7.12 10.48
N GLY A 60 4.82 6.64 11.72
CA GLY A 60 3.63 6.75 12.55
C GLY A 60 3.31 8.18 12.99
N GLU A 61 4.33 9.03 13.08
CA GLU A 61 4.21 10.45 13.44
C GLU A 61 3.96 11.36 12.22
N SER A 62 3.98 10.81 11.00
CA SER A 62 3.76 11.61 9.79
C SER A 62 2.31 12.09 9.66
N ASP A 63 2.13 13.29 9.10
CA ASP A 63 0.83 13.73 8.57
C ASP A 63 0.58 13.08 7.21
N TRP A 64 0.42 11.76 7.23
CA TRP A 64 0.29 10.92 6.04
C TRP A 64 -0.90 11.30 5.15
N LYS A 65 -1.93 11.96 5.70
CA LYS A 65 -3.09 12.45 4.93
C LYS A 65 -2.72 13.63 4.03
N SER A 66 -1.74 14.44 4.41
CA SER A 66 -1.22 15.50 3.54
C SER A 66 -0.47 14.93 2.33
N ASP A 67 0.32 13.88 2.55
CA ASP A 67 1.08 13.18 1.51
C ASP A 67 0.20 12.32 0.60
N GLU A 68 -0.93 11.83 1.12
CA GLU A 68 -1.90 11.02 0.38
C GLU A 68 -2.33 11.67 -0.94
N VAL A 69 -2.52 13.00 -0.94
CA VAL A 69 -2.90 13.76 -2.14
C VAL A 69 -1.79 13.73 -3.20
N ALA A 70 -0.53 13.87 -2.76
CA ALA A 70 0.62 13.79 -3.65
C ALA A 70 0.83 12.38 -4.18
N VAL A 71 0.73 11.37 -3.31
CA VAL A 71 0.85 9.96 -3.69
C VAL A 71 -0.25 9.56 -4.66
N ASP A 72 -1.52 9.88 -4.40
CA ASP A 72 -2.60 9.58 -5.35
C ASP A 72 -2.36 10.23 -6.71
N ARG A 73 -1.87 11.47 -6.74
CA ARG A 73 -1.59 12.16 -8.00
C ARG A 73 -0.38 11.57 -8.73
N LEU A 74 0.70 11.27 -8.04
CA LEU A 74 1.88 10.62 -8.63
C LEU A 74 1.53 9.23 -9.14
N THR A 75 0.73 8.46 -8.41
CA THR A 75 0.19 7.19 -8.89
C THR A 75 -0.55 7.38 -10.21
N GLN A 76 -1.42 8.38 -10.35
CA GLN A 76 -2.09 8.66 -11.63
C GLN A 76 -1.13 9.01 -12.77
N LEU A 77 0.00 9.68 -12.49
CA LEU A 77 1.00 10.03 -13.50
C LEU A 77 1.83 8.81 -13.95
N VAL A 78 2.05 7.85 -13.06
CA VAL A 78 2.86 6.64 -13.32
C VAL A 78 2.00 5.49 -13.85
N THR A 79 0.72 5.44 -13.48
CA THR A 79 -0.20 4.35 -13.86
C THR A 79 -0.57 4.49 -15.34
N PRO A 80 -0.34 3.46 -16.17
CA PRO A 80 -0.86 3.42 -17.54
C PRO A 80 -2.40 3.49 -17.54
N ASP A 81 -2.98 4.00 -18.63
CA ASP A 81 -4.45 3.97 -18.78
C ASP A 81 -4.93 2.52 -18.89
N ASP A 82 -5.49 2.00 -17.80
CA ASP A 82 -5.98 0.64 -17.66
C ASP A 82 -7.26 0.65 -16.83
N SER A 83 -8.37 0.43 -17.53
CA SER A 83 -9.72 0.45 -16.97
C SER A 83 -10.21 -0.93 -16.53
N ARG A 84 -9.36 -1.95 -16.51
CA ARG A 84 -9.74 -3.28 -16.03
C ARG A 84 -10.09 -3.21 -14.55
N GLU A 85 -11.23 -3.78 -14.19
CA GLU A 85 -11.64 -3.89 -12.78
C GLU A 85 -10.74 -4.83 -11.98
N VAL A 86 -10.10 -5.79 -12.67
CA VAL A 86 -9.20 -6.77 -12.07
C VAL A 86 -7.86 -6.77 -12.80
N ILE A 87 -6.77 -6.61 -12.03
CA ILE A 87 -5.39 -6.56 -12.53
C ILE A 87 -4.52 -7.47 -11.68
N VAL A 88 -3.71 -8.31 -12.33
CA VAL A 88 -2.68 -9.08 -11.64
C VAL A 88 -1.38 -8.31 -11.69
N ALA A 89 -0.77 -8.08 -10.53
CA ALA A 89 0.60 -7.59 -10.39
C ALA A 89 1.48 -8.73 -9.89
N ALA A 90 2.70 -8.83 -10.41
CA ALA A 90 3.63 -9.86 -10.02
C ALA A 90 5.07 -9.34 -10.06
N GLY A 91 5.88 -9.85 -9.14
CA GLY A 91 7.34 -9.77 -9.18
C GLY A 91 7.96 -11.15 -9.37
N GLU A 92 9.26 -11.26 -9.07
CA GLU A 92 9.99 -12.53 -9.19
C GLU A 92 9.40 -13.62 -8.30
N GLU A 93 9.14 -13.29 -7.02
CA GLU A 93 8.74 -14.26 -6.00
C GLU A 93 7.34 -14.00 -5.40
N TRP A 94 6.56 -13.09 -5.99
CA TRP A 94 5.24 -12.74 -5.49
C TRP A 94 4.26 -12.43 -6.62
N TRP A 95 2.97 -12.58 -6.34
CA TRP A 95 1.90 -12.06 -7.18
C TRP A 95 0.65 -11.76 -6.34
N LEU A 96 -0.16 -10.82 -6.82
CA LEU A 96 -1.41 -10.40 -6.20
C LEU A 96 -2.43 -10.08 -7.28
N GLU A 97 -3.70 -10.35 -7.00
CA GLU A 97 -4.81 -9.86 -7.81
C GLU A 97 -5.41 -8.62 -7.16
N PHE A 98 -5.43 -7.50 -7.87
CA PHE A 98 -6.09 -6.27 -7.46
C PHE A 98 -7.48 -6.21 -8.07
N GLY A 99 -8.49 -5.92 -7.26
CA GLY A 99 -9.88 -5.81 -7.70
C GLY A 99 -10.86 -5.69 -6.53
N PRO A 100 -12.18 -5.62 -6.80
CA PRO A 100 -13.19 -5.47 -5.75
C PRO A 100 -13.17 -6.61 -4.73
N VAL A 101 -13.30 -6.26 -3.46
CA VAL A 101 -13.43 -7.20 -2.33
C VAL A 101 -14.77 -6.94 -1.65
N ASP A 102 -15.55 -7.98 -1.41
CA ASP A 102 -16.79 -7.89 -0.64
C ASP A 102 -16.45 -7.72 0.84
N LEU A 103 -16.68 -6.50 1.36
CA LEU A 103 -16.38 -6.15 2.74
C LEU A 103 -17.38 -6.73 3.75
N ASP A 104 -18.49 -7.33 3.30
CA ASP A 104 -19.47 -7.99 4.18
C ASP A 104 -19.13 -9.46 4.44
N GLN A 105 -18.08 -9.98 3.79
CA GLN A 105 -17.58 -11.34 3.98
C GLN A 105 -16.36 -11.38 4.91
N GLU A 106 -15.86 -12.59 5.15
CA GLU A 106 -14.59 -12.79 5.84
C GLU A 106 -13.45 -12.10 5.09
N ILE A 107 -12.76 -11.17 5.78
CA ILE A 107 -11.67 -10.38 5.20
C ILE A 107 -10.56 -10.12 6.21
N VAL A 108 -9.37 -9.80 5.69
CA VAL A 108 -8.31 -9.12 6.44
C VAL A 108 -8.13 -7.73 5.86
N THR A 109 -7.87 -6.74 6.70
CA THR A 109 -7.77 -5.33 6.30
C THR A 109 -6.44 -4.74 6.71
N PHE A 110 -5.90 -3.85 5.88
CA PHE A 110 -4.93 -2.86 6.33
C PHE A 110 -5.67 -1.65 6.89
N GLN A 111 -5.35 -1.29 8.12
CA GLN A 111 -5.97 -0.18 8.85
C GLN A 111 -4.90 0.77 9.37
N ARG A 112 -5.27 2.04 9.53
CA ARG A 112 -4.45 3.04 10.22
C ARG A 112 -5.33 4.12 10.83
N GLN A 113 -5.23 4.32 12.14
CA GLN A 113 -5.95 5.39 12.85
C GLN A 113 -7.46 5.46 12.53
N GLY A 114 -8.14 4.30 12.46
CA GLY A 114 -9.58 4.21 12.14
C GLY A 114 -9.92 4.35 10.64
N GLU A 115 -8.92 4.44 9.77
CA GLU A 115 -9.11 4.43 8.32
C GLU A 115 -8.84 3.05 7.72
N LEU A 116 -9.67 2.69 6.74
CA LEU A 116 -9.46 1.52 5.89
C LEU A 116 -8.51 1.91 4.76
N ILE A 117 -7.36 1.23 4.68
CA ILE A 117 -6.36 1.45 3.63
C ILE A 117 -6.57 0.46 2.49
N ALA A 118 -6.68 -0.83 2.82
CA ALA A 118 -6.93 -1.90 1.86
C ALA A 118 -7.67 -3.07 2.53
N ALA A 119 -8.33 -3.91 1.74
CA ALA A 119 -8.95 -5.15 2.17
C ALA A 119 -8.46 -6.31 1.32
N LEU A 120 -8.37 -7.48 1.94
CA LEU A 120 -7.89 -8.73 1.38
C LEU A 120 -8.94 -9.81 1.59
N ALA A 121 -9.21 -10.57 0.54
CA ALA A 121 -10.07 -11.74 0.58
C ALA A 121 -9.38 -12.93 -0.09
N PRO A 122 -9.70 -14.17 0.34
CA PRO A 122 -9.22 -15.36 -0.33
C PRO A 122 -9.88 -15.51 -1.70
N ARG A 123 -9.11 -16.00 -2.67
CA ARG A 123 -9.60 -16.63 -3.88
C ARG A 123 -9.83 -18.12 -3.63
N GLU A 124 -10.50 -18.79 -4.58
CA GLU A 124 -10.75 -20.25 -4.52
C GLU A 124 -9.47 -21.08 -4.42
N ASP A 125 -8.35 -20.57 -4.97
CA ASP A 125 -7.03 -21.20 -4.94
C ASP A 125 -6.18 -20.83 -3.70
N GLY A 126 -6.76 -20.09 -2.74
CA GLY A 126 -6.06 -19.63 -1.54
C GLY A 126 -5.12 -18.44 -1.76
N ALA A 127 -5.02 -17.93 -2.99
CA ALA A 127 -4.34 -16.67 -3.29
C ALA A 127 -5.18 -15.47 -2.85
N LEU A 128 -4.59 -14.27 -2.92
CA LEU A 128 -5.20 -13.06 -2.38
C LEU A 128 -5.78 -12.17 -3.48
N ARG A 129 -7.02 -11.71 -3.27
CA ARG A 129 -7.57 -10.53 -3.94
C ARG A 129 -7.46 -9.32 -3.01
N VAL A 130 -7.05 -8.18 -3.56
CA VAL A 130 -6.78 -6.95 -2.81
C VAL A 130 -7.60 -5.78 -3.39
N ALA A 131 -8.39 -5.12 -2.55
CA ALA A 131 -9.03 -3.84 -2.86
C ALA A 131 -8.33 -2.73 -2.08
N VAL A 132 -7.91 -1.66 -2.76
CA VAL A 132 -7.24 -0.51 -2.14
C VAL A 132 -8.21 0.66 -2.05
N TYR A 133 -8.35 1.27 -0.87
CA TYR A 133 -9.26 2.40 -0.61
C TYR A 133 -8.51 3.72 -0.41
N ARG A 134 -7.25 3.66 0.04
CA ARG A 134 -6.36 4.81 0.20
C ARG A 134 -4.97 4.47 -0.34
N PRO A 135 -4.18 5.47 -0.80
CA PRO A 135 -2.78 5.26 -1.17
C PRO A 135 -1.98 4.45 -0.15
N LEU A 136 -1.22 3.49 -0.67
CA LEU A 136 -0.44 2.56 0.12
C LEU A 136 0.84 3.23 0.63
N ASP A 137 1.04 3.24 1.94
CA ASP A 137 2.37 3.50 2.52
C ASP A 137 3.32 2.32 2.26
N ALA A 138 4.62 2.55 2.47
CA ALA A 138 5.67 1.55 2.23
C ALA A 138 5.46 0.27 3.05
N ARG A 139 4.90 0.40 4.27
CA ARG A 139 4.62 -0.75 5.14
C ARG A 139 3.50 -1.61 4.56
N SER A 140 2.43 -0.99 4.09
CA SER A 140 1.30 -1.68 3.46
C SER A 140 1.75 -2.35 2.16
N ALA A 141 2.50 -1.65 1.31
CA ALA A 141 3.05 -2.21 0.07
C ALA A 141 4.01 -3.39 0.33
N SER A 142 4.94 -3.24 1.28
CA SER A 142 5.88 -4.30 1.67
C SER A 142 5.15 -5.52 2.25
N SER A 143 4.15 -5.30 3.11
CA SER A 143 3.35 -6.38 3.67
C SER A 143 2.54 -7.10 2.58
N LEU A 144 1.94 -6.38 1.63
CA LEU A 144 1.24 -6.98 0.49
C LEU A 144 2.17 -7.90 -0.31
N ILE A 145 3.39 -7.45 -0.63
CA ILE A 145 4.40 -8.28 -1.33
C ILE A 145 4.71 -9.55 -0.54
N LYS A 146 4.92 -9.46 0.78
CA LYS A 146 5.18 -10.61 1.64
C LYS A 146 3.99 -11.58 1.69
N LEU A 147 2.77 -11.06 1.76
CA LEU A 147 1.55 -11.86 1.79
C LEU A 147 1.28 -12.53 0.45
N GLY A 148 1.67 -11.92 -0.67
CA GLY A 148 1.54 -12.45 -2.03
C GLY A 148 2.67 -13.38 -2.49
N GLN A 149 3.53 -13.87 -1.59
CA GLN A 149 4.62 -14.78 -1.94
C GLN A 149 4.12 -16.01 -2.70
N LYS A 150 4.87 -16.44 -3.73
CA LYS A 150 4.59 -17.69 -4.43
C LYS A 150 4.73 -18.87 -3.46
N PRO A 151 3.72 -19.75 -3.34
CA PRO A 151 3.81 -20.90 -2.45
C PRO A 151 4.96 -21.84 -2.85
N HIS A 152 5.74 -22.30 -1.86
CA HIS A 152 6.67 -23.40 -2.05
C HIS A 152 5.88 -24.71 -2.30
N PRO A 153 6.29 -25.57 -3.25
CA PRO A 153 5.52 -26.76 -3.62
C PRO A 153 5.15 -27.70 -2.47
N GLU A 154 6.02 -27.79 -1.45
CA GLU A 154 5.83 -28.67 -0.29
C GLU A 154 5.52 -27.91 1.02
N GLY A 155 5.90 -26.62 1.08
CA GLY A 155 5.91 -25.84 2.32
C GLY A 155 4.89 -24.71 2.35
N GLY A 156 4.14 -24.54 1.26
CA GLY A 156 3.20 -23.44 1.05
C GLY A 156 3.86 -22.08 1.27
N VAL A 157 3.20 -21.18 1.99
CA VAL A 157 3.69 -19.82 2.25
C VAL A 157 4.05 -19.70 3.73
N CYS A 158 5.33 -19.53 4.04
CA CYS A 158 5.83 -19.44 5.43
C CYS A 158 5.29 -20.55 6.36
N MET A 159 5.29 -21.81 5.90
CA MET A 159 4.77 -22.99 6.61
C MET A 159 3.23 -23.01 6.78
N ARG A 160 2.49 -22.21 6.01
CA ARG A 160 1.03 -22.26 5.91
C ARG A 160 0.61 -22.82 4.56
N GLU A 161 -0.59 -23.41 4.51
CA GLU A 161 -1.10 -24.08 3.32
C GLU A 161 -1.16 -23.16 2.09
N ASN A 162 -1.57 -21.90 2.28
CA ASN A 162 -1.72 -20.92 1.22
C ASN A 162 -1.54 -19.47 1.74
N ASN A 163 -1.67 -18.49 0.84
CA ASN A 163 -1.49 -17.08 1.17
C ASN A 163 -2.57 -16.56 2.14
N TRP A 164 -3.80 -17.08 2.06
CA TRP A 164 -4.88 -16.70 2.97
C TRP A 164 -4.59 -17.13 4.42
N GLU A 165 -4.21 -18.39 4.64
CA GLU A 165 -3.84 -18.91 5.96
C GLU A 165 -2.64 -18.16 6.55
N TYR A 166 -1.67 -17.79 5.70
CA TYR A 166 -0.57 -16.92 6.12
C TYR A 166 -1.03 -15.51 6.48
N THR A 167 -2.01 -14.97 5.75
CA THR A 167 -2.58 -13.64 6.03
C THR A 167 -3.35 -13.61 7.34
N LEU A 168 -4.11 -14.67 7.65
CA LEU A 168 -4.78 -14.84 8.95
C LEU A 168 -3.77 -14.86 10.10
N ASP A 169 -2.70 -15.64 9.98
CA ASP A 169 -1.63 -15.70 10.99
C ASP A 169 -0.92 -14.36 11.16
N ALA A 170 -0.58 -13.69 10.05
CA ALA A 170 0.05 -12.38 10.05
C ALA A 170 -0.83 -11.31 10.72
N SER A 171 -2.16 -11.40 10.56
CA SER A 171 -3.11 -10.48 11.20
C SER A 171 -3.20 -10.64 12.71
N ALA A 172 -2.89 -11.83 13.23
CA ALA A 172 -2.87 -12.14 14.66
C ALA A 172 -1.52 -11.82 15.35
N ALA A 173 -0.51 -11.39 14.58
CA ALA A 173 0.81 -11.12 15.12
C ALA A 173 0.82 -9.90 16.07
N LEU A 174 1.58 -9.99 17.17
CA LEU A 174 1.74 -8.89 18.13
C LEU A 174 2.29 -7.60 17.49
N GLY A 175 3.00 -7.71 16.37
CA GLY A 175 3.47 -6.58 15.58
C GLY A 175 2.34 -5.68 15.07
N CYS A 176 1.10 -6.18 14.93
CA CYS A 176 -0.06 -5.38 14.56
C CYS A 176 -0.49 -4.44 15.70
N VAL A 177 -0.44 -4.91 16.96
CA VAL A 177 -0.77 -4.09 18.14
C VAL A 177 0.20 -2.91 18.25
N TYR A 178 1.51 -3.17 18.19
CA TYR A 178 2.53 -2.12 18.25
C TYR A 178 2.44 -1.14 17.08
N ALA A 179 2.08 -1.62 15.89
CA ALA A 179 1.88 -0.75 14.73
C ALA A 179 0.67 0.17 14.91
N SER A 180 -0.45 -0.36 15.42
CA SER A 180 -1.64 0.44 15.73
C SER A 180 -1.33 1.52 16.77
N GLU A 181 -0.72 1.15 17.91
CA GLU A 181 -0.33 2.10 18.95
C GLU A 181 0.67 3.15 18.46
N GLY A 182 1.59 2.75 17.59
CA GLY A 182 2.56 3.63 16.95
C GLY A 182 2.00 4.44 15.78
N GLY A 183 0.70 4.42 15.49
CA GLY A 183 0.09 5.20 14.40
C GLY A 183 0.46 4.72 12.99
N LYS A 184 0.98 3.50 12.84
CA LYS A 184 1.39 2.89 11.56
C LYS A 184 0.27 2.01 11.00
N SER A 185 0.36 1.65 9.73
CA SER A 185 -0.54 0.67 9.13
C SER A 185 -0.38 -0.73 9.75
N TYR A 186 -1.49 -1.42 10.01
CA TYR A 186 -1.53 -2.75 10.61
C TYR A 186 -2.61 -3.63 9.98
N LEU A 187 -2.46 -4.95 10.12
CA LEU A 187 -3.47 -5.91 9.68
C LEU A 187 -4.51 -6.13 10.78
N SER A 188 -5.77 -6.30 10.39
CA SER A 188 -6.86 -6.67 11.29
C SER A 188 -7.85 -7.58 10.58
N TYR A 189 -8.24 -8.65 11.27
CA TYR A 189 -9.10 -9.71 10.76
C TYR A 189 -10.56 -9.49 11.14
N TRP A 190 -11.45 -9.67 10.17
CA TRP A 190 -12.90 -9.57 10.31
C TRP A 190 -13.55 -10.85 9.80
N GLN A 191 -13.85 -11.77 10.72
CA GLN A 191 -14.46 -13.06 10.39
C GLN A 191 -15.84 -12.93 9.73
N LYS A 192 -16.63 -11.94 10.14
CA LYS A 192 -18.06 -11.79 9.81
C LYS A 192 -18.35 -10.54 8.96
N GLY A 193 -17.35 -10.02 8.24
CA GLY A 193 -17.46 -8.73 7.58
C GLY A 193 -16.95 -7.57 8.42
N ILE A 194 -16.57 -6.49 7.73
CA ILE A 194 -16.01 -5.30 8.35
C ILE A 194 -16.99 -4.72 9.37
N GLY A 195 -16.48 -4.42 10.58
CA GLY A 195 -17.28 -3.83 11.64
C GLY A 195 -18.26 -4.78 12.32
N VAL A 196 -18.13 -6.10 12.16
CA VAL A 196 -18.90 -7.10 12.92
C VAL A 196 -17.97 -7.84 13.87
N GLU A 197 -18.22 -7.71 15.17
CA GLU A 197 -17.46 -8.38 16.22
C GLU A 197 -17.78 -9.88 16.28
N HIS A 198 -16.97 -10.63 17.03
CA HIS A 198 -17.12 -12.08 17.15
C HIS A 198 -18.49 -12.49 17.72
N ASP A 199 -19.07 -11.70 18.63
CA ASP A 199 -20.41 -11.92 19.19
C ASP A 199 -21.55 -11.48 18.26
N GLY A 200 -21.23 -10.88 17.11
CA GLY A 200 -22.19 -10.34 16.14
C GLY A 200 -22.57 -8.88 16.38
N THR A 201 -21.99 -8.21 17.37
CA THR A 201 -22.19 -6.78 17.59
C THR A 201 -21.64 -5.99 16.42
N GLU A 202 -22.43 -5.06 15.89
CA GLU A 202 -21.99 -4.15 14.84
C GLU A 202 -21.33 -2.90 15.43
N ILE A 203 -20.18 -2.53 14.87
CA ILE A 203 -19.48 -1.28 15.14
C ILE A 203 -19.85 -0.27 14.04
N PRO A 204 -20.73 0.71 14.29
CA PRO A 204 -21.33 1.53 13.23
C PRO A 204 -20.31 2.30 12.38
N GLU A 205 -19.23 2.80 13.00
CA GLU A 205 -18.15 3.52 12.31
C GLU A 205 -17.41 2.64 11.28
N TRP A 206 -17.28 1.34 11.56
CA TRP A 206 -16.68 0.38 10.65
C TRP A 206 -17.68 -0.17 9.64
N ARG A 207 -18.94 -0.40 10.03
CA ARG A 207 -20.01 -0.76 9.07
C ARG A 207 -20.22 0.32 8.01
N ALA A 208 -20.02 1.59 8.35
CA ALA A 208 -20.08 2.69 7.38
C ALA A 208 -19.07 2.52 6.22
N LYS A 209 -17.97 1.78 6.42
CA LYS A 209 -16.94 1.53 5.41
C LYS A 209 -17.43 0.64 4.26
N LEU A 210 -18.53 -0.11 4.42
CA LEU A 210 -19.20 -0.85 3.33
C LEU A 210 -19.57 0.02 2.14
N ARG A 211 -19.74 1.33 2.36
CA ARG A 211 -20.13 2.29 1.31
C ARG A 211 -18.93 2.90 0.59
N LEU A 212 -17.71 2.58 1.01
CA LEU A 212 -16.52 3.08 0.34
C LEU A 212 -16.37 2.43 -1.03
N GLN A 213 -15.94 3.25 -1.99
CA GLN A 213 -15.52 2.75 -3.30
C GLN A 213 -14.01 2.53 -3.26
N SER A 214 -13.56 1.37 -3.71
CA SER A 214 -12.14 1.12 -3.91
C SER A 214 -11.60 2.01 -5.02
N ARG A 215 -10.33 2.38 -4.90
CA ARG A 215 -9.54 3.00 -5.97
C ARG A 215 -9.42 2.00 -7.14
N PRO A 216 -9.20 2.47 -8.39
CA PRO A 216 -8.98 1.58 -9.52
C PRO A 216 -7.87 0.57 -9.24
N ALA A 217 -8.07 -0.69 -9.66
CA ALA A 217 -7.12 -1.78 -9.42
C ALA A 217 -5.72 -1.46 -9.94
N SER A 218 -5.62 -0.71 -11.03
CA SER A 218 -4.37 -0.28 -11.65
C SER A 218 -3.53 0.59 -10.71
N ARG A 219 -4.17 1.46 -9.93
CA ARG A 219 -3.47 2.32 -8.95
C ARG A 219 -2.82 1.49 -7.84
N GLY A 220 -3.55 0.51 -7.29
CA GLY A 220 -3.02 -0.39 -6.27
C GLY A 220 -1.86 -1.24 -6.80
N ALA A 221 -2.03 -1.79 -8.02
CA ALA A 221 -0.97 -2.56 -8.70
C ALA A 221 0.28 -1.71 -8.97
N THR A 222 0.12 -0.47 -9.44
CA THR A 222 1.23 0.47 -9.69
C THR A 222 1.95 0.84 -8.40
N GLU A 223 1.24 1.15 -7.32
CA GLU A 223 1.85 1.50 -6.02
C GLU A 223 2.70 0.36 -5.44
N VAL A 224 2.23 -0.89 -5.55
CA VAL A 224 3.03 -2.04 -5.11
C VAL A 224 4.19 -2.31 -6.06
N GLY A 225 3.97 -2.20 -7.38
CA GLY A 225 5.01 -2.40 -8.39
C GLY A 225 6.16 -1.39 -8.27
N VAL A 226 5.83 -0.10 -8.11
CA VAL A 226 6.82 0.98 -7.90
C VAL A 226 7.63 0.73 -6.64
N TYR A 227 6.96 0.42 -5.52
CA TYR A 227 7.67 0.11 -4.28
C TYR A 227 8.57 -1.11 -4.45
N TYR A 228 8.09 -2.20 -5.06
CA TYR A 228 8.88 -3.41 -5.30
C TYR A 228 10.14 -3.13 -6.14
N SER A 229 10.00 -2.38 -7.24
CA SER A 229 11.11 -2.10 -8.14
C SER A 229 12.17 -1.18 -7.55
N LEU A 230 11.79 -0.25 -6.66
CA LEU A 230 12.70 0.79 -6.16
C LEU A 230 13.24 0.50 -4.75
N SER A 231 12.49 -0.22 -3.91
CA SER A 231 12.95 -0.59 -2.56
C SER A 231 14.01 -1.69 -2.54
N GLY A 232 14.15 -2.47 -3.64
CA GLY A 232 15.19 -3.49 -3.80
C GLY A 232 16.56 -2.95 -4.24
N SER A 233 16.68 -1.65 -4.53
CA SER A 233 17.90 -1.02 -5.05
C SER A 233 18.95 -0.66 -3.99
N GLU A 234 18.64 -0.89 -2.71
CA GLU A 234 19.54 -0.63 -1.57
C GLU A 234 20.10 -1.95 -0.99
N TYR A 235 20.93 -2.66 -1.77
CA TYR A 235 21.81 -3.72 -1.25
C TYR A 235 23.18 -3.68 -1.94
#